data_AF-A0A6S7ACB8-F1
#
_entry.id   AF-A0A6S7ACB8-F1
#
_cell.length_a   1.000
_cell.length_b   1.000
_cell.length_c   1.000
_cell.angle_alpha   90.00
_cell.angle_beta   90.00
_cell.angle_gamma   90.00
#
_symmetry.space_group_name_H-M   'P 1'
#
loop_
_entity.id
_entity.type
_entity.pdbx_description
1 polymer ?
#
loop_
_entity_poly.entity_id
_entity_poly.type
_entity_poly.pdbx_seq_one_letter_code
_entity_poly.pdbx_strand_id
1 'polypeptide(L)' 'MAQNNGIDLEIALRKIHELAMAEGDLGYAYWYQVGQLLKRAAGMQNEINALSKELELCYGQLGKEPPN' A
#
# COMPACT_ATOMS: atom_id res chain seq x y z
N MET A 1 16.12 5.49 -12.95
CA MET A 1 15.34 6.16 -11.89
C MET A 1 13.95 5.57 -11.94
N ALA A 2 13.61 4.67 -11.00
CA ALA A 2 12.25 4.14 -10.92
C ALA A 2 11.34 5.32 -10.56
N GLN A 3 10.49 5.74 -11.50
CA GLN A 3 9.52 6.78 -11.19
C GLN A 3 8.65 6.26 -10.07
N ASN A 4 8.60 7.02 -8.97
CA ASN A 4 7.73 6.78 -7.84
C ASN A 4 6.28 7.05 -8.30
N ASN A 5 5.75 6.18 -9.17
CA ASN A 5 4.37 6.17 -9.64
C ASN A 5 3.43 5.61 -8.56
N GLY A 6 3.74 5.88 -7.29
CA GLY A 6 2.89 5.52 -6.18
C GLY A 6 1.61 6.33 -6.29
N ILE A 7 0.47 5.64 -6.43
CA ILE A 7 -0.83 6.27 -6.27
C ILE A 7 -0.85 6.87 -4.86
N ASP A 8 -1.01 8.18 -4.78
CA ASP A 8 -1.32 8.82 -3.50
C ASP A 8 -2.70 8.32 -3.06
N LEU A 9 -2.67 7.42 -2.08
CA LEU A 9 -3.85 6.72 -1.60
C LEU A 9 -4.86 7.68 -0.97
N GLU A 10 -4.40 8.76 -0.32
CA GLU A 10 -5.27 9.74 0.29
C GLU A 10 -6.05 10.52 -0.79
N ILE A 11 -5.35 10.97 -1.82
CA ILE A 11 -5.96 11.64 -2.97
C ILE A 11 -6.93 10.71 -3.69
N ALA A 12 -6.55 9.45 -3.90
CA ALA A 12 -7.37 8.45 -4.58
C ALA A 12 -8.66 8.17 -3.79
N LEU A 13 -8.57 7.93 -2.48
CA LEU A 13 -9.73 7.64 -1.64
C LEU A 13 -10.67 8.84 -1.53
N ARG A 14 -10.14 10.06 -1.45
CA ARG A 14 -10.94 11.28 -1.46
C ARG A 14 -11.73 11.40 -2.77
N LYS A 15 -11.08 11.19 -3.90
CA LYS A 15 -11.74 11.26 -5.23
C LYS A 15 -12.78 10.17 -5.43
N ILE A 16 -12.51 8.96 -4.97
CA ILE A 16 -13.48 7.86 -4.98
C ILE A 16 -14.71 8.24 -4.14
N HIS A 17 -14.52 8.82 -2.95
CA HIS A 17 -15.63 9.28 -2.11
C HIS A 17 -16.46 10.39 -2.76
N GLU A 18 -15.82 11.35 -3.44
CA GLU A 18 -16.52 12.40 -4.22
C GLU A 18 -17.39 11.78 -5.34
N LEU A 19 -16.84 10.83 -6.11
CA LEU A 19 -17.56 10.13 -7.17
C LEU A 19 -18.71 9.27 -6.63
N ALA A 20 -18.46 8.59 -5.51
CA ALA A 20 -19.42 7.75 -4.79
C ALA A 20 -20.69 8.52 -4.40
N MET A 21 -20.54 9.78 -3.99
CA MET A 21 -21.67 10.64 -3.61
C MET A 21 -22.43 11.20 -4.81
N ALA A 22 -21.81 11.29 -5.99
CA ALA A 22 -22.45 11.79 -7.20
C ALA A 22 -23.42 10.77 -7.85
N GLU A 23 -23.21 9.47 -7.63
CA GLU A 23 -23.98 8.37 -8.26
C GLU A 23 -25.15 7.85 -7.40
N GLY A 24 -25.41 8.45 -6.23
CA GLY A 24 -26.43 7.99 -5.29
C GLY A 24 -26.04 6.72 -4.52
N ASP A 25 -26.96 6.16 -3.74
CA ASP A 25 -26.66 5.11 -2.73
C ASP A 25 -26.01 3.84 -3.32
N LEU A 26 -26.36 3.46 -4.55
CA LEU A 26 -25.80 2.28 -5.21
C LEU A 26 -24.34 2.49 -5.63
N GLY A 27 -24.02 3.66 -6.19
CA GLY A 27 -22.65 4.05 -6.50
C GLY A 27 -21.83 4.21 -5.22
N TYR A 28 -22.44 4.73 -4.15
CA TYR A 28 -21.76 4.88 -2.87
C TYR A 28 -21.25 3.56 -2.30
N ALA A 29 -22.13 2.55 -2.22
CA ALA A 29 -21.77 1.24 -1.68
C ALA A 29 -20.63 0.58 -2.48
N TYR A 30 -20.70 0.64 -3.81
CA TYR A 30 -19.68 0.08 -4.69
C TYR A 30 -18.32 0.78 -4.52
N TRP A 31 -18.29 2.10 -4.65
CA TRP A 31 -17.06 2.88 -4.54
C TRP A 31 -16.46 2.85 -3.13
N TYR A 32 -17.29 2.75 -2.10
CA TYR A 32 -16.82 2.50 -0.74
C TYR A 32 -16.06 1.17 -0.63
N GLN A 33 -16.59 0.08 -1.19
CA GLN A 33 -15.90 -1.22 -1.20
C GLN A 33 -14.57 -1.17 -1.96
N VAL A 34 -14.53 -0.48 -3.09
CA VAL A 34 -13.29 -0.24 -3.85
C VAL A 34 -12.27 0.51 -2.99
N GLY A 35 -12.68 1.56 -2.27
CA GLY A 35 -11.81 2.29 -1.35
C GLY A 35 -11.24 1.40 -0.23
N GLN A 36 -12.05 0.50 0.33
CA GLN A 36 -11.57 -0.46 1.35
C GLN A 36 -10.58 -1.49 0.78
N LEU A 37 -10.74 -1.90 -0.48
CA LEU A 37 -9.79 -2.77 -1.16
C LEU A 37 -8.42 -2.08 -1.31
N LEU A 38 -8.41 -0.82 -1.75
CA LEU A 38 -7.18 -0.05 -1.90
C LEU A 38 -6.46 0.17 -0.55
N LYS A 39 -7.21 0.45 0.52
CA LYS A 39 -6.65 0.55 1.89
C LYS A 39 -5.95 -0.74 2.32
N ARG A 40 -6.58 -1.89 2.10
CA ARG A 40 -5.99 -3.20 2.43
C ARG A 40 -4.75 -3.48 1.60
N ALA A 41 -4.79 -3.21 0.30
CA ALA A 41 -3.64 -3.40 -0.58
C ALA A 41 -2.43 -2.54 -0.15
N ALA A 42 -2.67 -1.28 0.22
CA ALA A 42 -1.62 -0.41 0.73
C ALA A 42 -1.05 -0.89 2.08
N GLY A 43 -1.91 -1.40 2.97
CA GLY A 43 -1.48 -2.05 4.21
C GLY A 43 -0.56 -3.24 3.94
N MET A 44 -0.96 -4.14 3.03
CA MET A 44 -0.14 -5.29 2.63
C MET A 44 1.19 -4.87 2.00
N GLN A 45 1.21 -3.82 1.18
CA GLN A 45 2.45 -3.32 0.60
C GLN A 45 3.40 -2.77 1.68
N ASN A 46 2.87 -2.10 2.71
CA ASN A 46 3.67 -1.63 3.84
C ASN A 46 4.26 -2.79 4.64
N GLU A 47 3.47 -3.84 4.90
CA GLU A 47 3.95 -5.06 5.55
C GLU A 47 5.03 -5.76 4.74
N ILE A 48 4.84 -5.90 3.42
CA ILE A 48 5.86 -6.46 2.51
C ILE A 48 7.14 -5.65 2.60
N ASN A 49 7.06 -4.32 2.53
CA ASN A 49 8.23 -3.45 2.62
C ASN A 49 8.95 -3.60 3.97
N ALA A 50 8.20 -3.73 5.06
CA ALA A 50 8.77 -3.94 6.39
C ALA A 50 9.50 -5.30 6.47
N LEU A 51 8.85 -6.37 6.03
CA LEU A 51 9.43 -7.72 6.00
C LEU A 51 10.64 -7.81 5.07
N SER A 52 10.61 -7.18 3.90
CA SER A 52 11.76 -7.11 3.00
C SER A 52 12.95 -6.41 3.66
N LYS A 53 12.72 -5.31 4.38
CA LYS A 53 13.76 -4.61 5.13
C LYS A 53 14.35 -5.46 6.26
N GLU A 54 13.51 -6.21 6.98
CA GLU A 54 13.97 -7.15 8.01
C GLU A 54 14.84 -8.26 7.41
N LEU A 55 14.43 -8.84 6.28
CA LEU A 55 15.22 -9.85 5.57
C LEU A 55 16.58 -9.31 5.11
N GLU A 56 16.62 -8.08 4.56
CA GLU A 56 17.88 -7.43 4.18
C GLU A 56 18.82 -7.26 5.37
N LEU A 57 18.30 -6.89 6.55
CA LEU A 57 19.09 -6.78 7.78
C LEU A 57 19.64 -8.14 8.22
N CYS A 58 18.84 -9.21 8.16
CA CYS A 58 19.28 -10.56 8.47
C CYS A 58 20.41 -11.03 7.54
N TYR A 59 20.27 -10.83 6.23
CA TYR A 59 21.33 -11.15 5.28
C TYR A 59 22.61 -10.34 5.52
N GLY A 60 22.48 -9.07 5.88
CA GLY A 60 23.60 -8.21 6.23
C GLY A 60 24.33 -8.62 7.52
N GLN A 61 23.67 -9.31 8.44
CA GLN A 61 24.28 -9.87 9.66
C GLN A 61 24.98 -11.21 9.37
N LEU A 62 24.39 -12.07 8.54
CA LEU A 62 24.99 -13.34 8.11
C LEU A 62 26.27 -13.12 7.27
N GLY A 63 26.34 -12.04 6.49
CA GLY A 63 27.55 -11.66 5.75
C GLY A 63 28.67 -11.04 6.60
N LYS A 64 28.47 -10.87 7.91
CA LYS A 64 29.43 -10.25 8.85
C LYS A 64 30.07 -11.22 9.83
N GLU A 65 29.84 -12.52 9.71
CA GLU A 65 30.54 -13.51 10.53
C GLU A 65 32.04 -13.51 10.14
N PRO A 66 32.96 -13.04 11.01
CA PRO A 66 34.38 -13.10 10.70
C PRO A 66 34.84 -14.57 10.78
N PRO A 67 35.66 -15.05 9.84
CA PRO A 67 36.28 -16.37 9.97
C PRO A 67 37.12 -16.39 11.24
N ASN A 68 36.92 -17.46 12.00
CA ASN A 68 37.58 -17.83 13.26
C ASN A 68 39.11 -17.78 13.17
#